data_AF-A0A4U3B9E7-F1
#
_entry.id   AF-A0A4U3B9E7-F1
#
_cell.length_a   1.000
_cell.length_b   1.000
_cell.length_c   1.000
_cell.angle_alpha   90.00
_cell.angle_beta   90.00
_cell.angle_gamma   90.00
#
_symmetry.space_group_name_H-M   'P 1'
#
loop_
_entity.id
_entity.type
_entity.pdbx_description
1 polymer ?
#
loop_
_entity_poly.entity_id
_entity_poly.type
_entity_poly.pdbx_seq_one_letter_code
_entity_poly.pdbx_strand_id
1 'polypeptide(L)'
;MNIRQLALQNIKGNWRNYKVFFLSSCFAIFASFAYMSVIVHPYMQETMWYQNVRWGLIICNVIIISFFVIFILYATFIFIEARKKELGLYMLMGATKSNVIGVIMTEQILIGIFANIFGIGLGVIFLKLFFMVFSMLLQLPKELPVIFDVRAIGGTFIAYMVVFVVLSFISALRIWNIKIIRLLKEFRTDKKEKKTSMWLCIFGFSCLGIGYALALQATMPTIALYFFPVSILVFFGTYFSFTHGTAQILEMIKRNKKIMYTYPYLFIVNQLSHRMKENGRFFFLMSMATTFVVTATGTVFLYFSGTQDMWRDGGAHSFSYIEKGVSTHEVFEKDAVEQLLHQYGYDDFQSMSFVGVYASFQSNKGETEVAPL
;
A
#
# COMPACT_ATOMS: atom_id res chain seq x y z
N MET A 1 -23.28 -8.71 -36.49
CA MET A 1 -22.46 -7.63 -35.88
C MET A 1 -21.23 -8.27 -35.26
N ASN A 2 -20.02 -7.93 -35.69
CA ASN A 2 -18.81 -8.59 -35.19
C ASN A 2 -18.41 -7.99 -33.83
N ILE A 3 -18.59 -8.78 -32.76
CA ILE A 3 -18.36 -8.38 -31.36
C ILE A 3 -16.93 -7.84 -31.15
N ARG A 4 -15.94 -8.43 -31.85
CA ARG A 4 -14.52 -8.04 -31.75
C ARG A 4 -14.25 -6.65 -32.32
N GLN A 5 -14.87 -6.32 -33.46
CA GLN A 5 -14.70 -5.00 -34.09
C GLN A 5 -15.34 -3.90 -33.25
N LEU A 6 -16.52 -4.18 -32.66
CA LEU A 6 -17.19 -3.24 -31.76
C LEU A 6 -16.36 -2.98 -30.49
N ALA A 7 -15.80 -4.03 -29.88
CA ALA A 7 -14.92 -3.90 -28.71
C ALA A 7 -13.68 -3.03 -29.01
N LEU A 8 -13.02 -3.25 -30.16
CA LEU A 8 -11.85 -2.45 -30.58
C LEU A 8 -12.21 -0.98 -30.81
N GLN A 9 -13.33 -0.70 -31.46
CA GLN A 9 -13.81 0.67 -31.68
C GLN A 9 -14.16 1.36 -30.36
N ASN A 10 -14.77 0.66 -29.41
CA ASN A 10 -15.07 1.19 -28.08
C ASN A 10 -13.80 1.53 -27.29
N ILE A 11 -12.79 0.66 -27.31
CA ILE A 11 -11.50 0.93 -26.63
C ILE A 11 -10.85 2.17 -27.22
N LYS A 12 -10.80 2.26 -28.56
CA LYS A 12 -10.19 3.40 -29.27
C LYS A 12 -10.97 4.69 -29.03
N GLY A 13 -12.30 4.64 -29.06
CA GLY A 13 -13.18 5.79 -28.86
C GLY A 13 -13.22 6.32 -27.43
N ASN A 14 -13.01 5.45 -26.43
CA ASN A 14 -13.12 5.81 -25.01
C ASN A 14 -11.80 5.66 -24.24
N TRP A 15 -10.66 5.80 -24.92
CA TRP A 15 -9.31 5.57 -24.36
C TRP A 15 -9.05 6.34 -23.06
N ARG A 16 -9.64 7.54 -22.89
CA ARG A 16 -9.47 8.36 -21.67
C ARG A 16 -9.95 7.65 -20.40
N ASN A 17 -10.97 6.80 -20.50
CA ASN A 17 -11.48 6.03 -19.37
C ASN A 17 -10.71 4.71 -19.20
N TYR A 18 -10.24 4.11 -20.31
CA TYR A 18 -9.49 2.86 -20.29
C TYR A 18 -8.02 3.00 -19.87
N LYS A 19 -7.39 4.17 -20.08
CA LYS A 19 -5.97 4.37 -19.77
C LYS A 19 -5.63 4.16 -18.29
N VAL A 20 -6.54 4.51 -17.37
CA VAL A 20 -6.33 4.34 -15.93
C VAL A 20 -6.32 2.85 -15.58
N PHE A 21 -7.31 2.11 -16.08
CA PHE A 21 -7.39 0.66 -15.92
C PHE A 21 -6.17 -0.06 -16.50
N PHE A 22 -5.77 0.32 -17.73
CA PHE A 22 -4.61 -0.23 -18.41
C PHE A 22 -3.32 0.06 -17.63
N LEU A 23 -3.08 1.31 -17.24
CA LEU A 23 -1.86 1.72 -16.54
C LEU A 23 -1.72 1.05 -15.17
N SER A 24 -2.82 0.99 -14.39
CA SER A 24 -2.82 0.27 -13.11
C SER A 24 -2.54 -1.23 -13.28
N SER A 25 -3.07 -1.84 -14.34
CA SER A 25 -2.78 -3.24 -14.67
C SER A 25 -1.33 -3.48 -15.05
N CYS A 26 -0.78 -2.62 -15.90
CA CYS A 26 0.64 -2.67 -16.27
C CYS A 26 1.53 -2.58 -15.03
N PHE A 27 1.21 -1.68 -14.08
CA PHE A 27 2.00 -1.52 -12.85
C PHE A 27 1.94 -2.75 -11.94
N ALA A 28 0.78 -3.38 -11.77
CA ALA A 28 0.65 -4.60 -10.99
C ALA A 28 1.46 -5.76 -11.60
N ILE A 29 1.37 -5.93 -12.92
CA ILE A 29 2.10 -6.96 -13.67
C ILE A 29 3.60 -6.70 -13.61
N PHE A 30 4.02 -5.45 -13.79
CA PHE A 30 5.39 -5.00 -13.61
C PHE A 30 5.95 -5.41 -12.24
N ALA A 31 5.26 -5.05 -11.15
CA ALA A 31 5.70 -5.34 -9.80
C ALA A 31 5.75 -6.84 -9.51
N SER A 32 4.73 -7.59 -9.96
CA SER A 32 4.71 -9.05 -9.84
C SER A 32 5.85 -9.71 -10.62
N PHE A 33 6.15 -9.24 -11.82
CA PHE A 33 7.28 -9.72 -12.62
C PHE A 33 8.63 -9.46 -11.94
N ALA A 34 8.81 -8.29 -11.34
CA ALA A 34 10.02 -7.97 -10.59
C ALA A 34 10.24 -8.96 -9.43
N TYR A 35 9.19 -9.26 -8.65
CA TYR A 35 9.28 -10.24 -7.56
C TYR A 35 9.48 -11.67 -8.05
N MET A 36 8.77 -12.07 -9.10
CA MET A 36 8.95 -13.39 -9.70
C MET A 36 10.38 -13.59 -10.23
N SER A 37 10.99 -12.54 -10.77
CA SER A 37 12.37 -12.58 -11.27
C SER A 37 13.39 -12.81 -10.16
N VAL A 38 13.17 -12.26 -8.95
CA VAL A 38 14.02 -12.55 -7.78
C VAL A 38 13.80 -13.96 -7.25
N ILE A 39 12.54 -14.41 -7.17
CA ILE A 39 12.19 -15.74 -6.63
C ILE A 39 12.88 -16.87 -7.40
N VAL A 40 12.97 -16.74 -8.72
CA VAL A 40 13.55 -17.76 -9.62
C VAL A 40 15.07 -17.62 -9.73
N HIS A 41 15.67 -16.51 -9.27
CA HIS A 41 17.09 -16.21 -9.47
C HIS A 41 18.03 -17.28 -8.87
N PRO A 42 18.97 -17.87 -9.65
CA PRO A 42 19.87 -18.93 -9.19
C PRO A 42 20.79 -18.52 -8.03
N TYR A 43 21.38 -17.31 -8.10
CA TYR A 43 22.30 -16.80 -7.06
C TYR A 43 21.66 -16.69 -5.67
N MET A 44 20.33 -16.56 -5.62
CA MET A 44 19.63 -16.50 -4.36
C MET A 44 19.58 -17.86 -3.66
N GLN A 45 19.62 -18.98 -4.40
CA GLN A 45 19.42 -20.33 -3.87
C GLN A 45 20.55 -20.83 -2.97
N GLU A 46 21.73 -20.23 -3.04
CA GLU A 46 22.92 -20.66 -2.29
C GLU A 46 23.04 -19.99 -0.90
N THR A 47 22.21 -18.99 -0.61
CA THR A 47 22.28 -18.25 0.66
C THR A 47 21.40 -18.84 1.75
N MET A 48 21.90 -18.89 3.00
CA MET A 48 21.18 -19.43 4.16
C MET A 48 19.83 -18.72 4.44
N TRP A 49 19.71 -17.45 4.05
CA TRP A 49 18.50 -16.63 4.21
C TRP A 49 17.50 -16.75 3.04
N TYR A 50 17.84 -17.50 2.00
CA TYR A 50 17.06 -17.63 0.77
C TYR A 50 15.61 -18.02 1.02
N GLN A 51 15.40 -19.03 1.86
CA GLN A 51 14.07 -19.61 2.06
C GLN A 51 13.11 -18.59 2.68
N ASN A 52 13.57 -17.81 3.66
CA ASN A 52 12.78 -16.77 4.31
C ASN A 52 12.47 -15.61 3.36
N VAL A 53 13.47 -15.14 2.61
CA VAL A 53 13.29 -14.08 1.60
C VAL A 53 12.34 -14.52 0.50
N ARG A 54 12.48 -15.76 0.02
CA ARG A 54 11.61 -16.34 -1.01
C ARG A 54 10.16 -16.41 -0.54
N TRP A 55 9.90 -16.92 0.66
CA TRP A 55 8.55 -16.95 1.22
C TRP A 55 7.97 -15.55 1.38
N GLY A 56 8.76 -14.58 1.86
CA GLY A 56 8.37 -13.17 1.93
C GLY A 56 7.94 -12.61 0.57
N LEU A 57 8.75 -12.83 -0.47
CA LEU A 57 8.44 -12.38 -1.84
C LEU A 57 7.20 -13.07 -2.42
N ILE A 58 7.00 -14.37 -2.15
CA ILE A 58 5.79 -15.09 -2.57
C ILE A 58 4.55 -14.46 -1.92
N ILE A 59 4.60 -14.19 -0.61
CA ILE A 59 3.50 -13.55 0.11
C ILE A 59 3.22 -12.16 -0.46
N CYS A 60 4.26 -11.35 -0.68
CA CYS A 60 4.13 -10.04 -1.33
C CYS A 60 3.49 -10.14 -2.72
N ASN A 61 3.88 -11.13 -3.51
CA ASN A 61 3.31 -11.36 -4.85
C ASN A 61 1.82 -11.73 -4.78
N VAL A 62 1.43 -12.61 -3.83
CA VAL A 62 0.02 -12.96 -3.60
C VAL A 62 -0.80 -11.75 -3.16
N ILE A 63 -0.24 -10.89 -2.29
CA ILE A 63 -0.90 -9.65 -1.87
C ILE A 63 -1.14 -8.71 -3.07
N ILE A 64 -0.15 -8.54 -3.94
CA ILE A 64 -0.29 -7.71 -5.16
C ILE A 64 -1.39 -8.27 -6.07
N ILE A 65 -1.40 -9.58 -6.32
CA ILE A 65 -2.43 -10.22 -7.16
C ILE A 65 -3.82 -10.05 -6.53
N SER A 66 -3.95 -10.25 -5.22
CA SER A 66 -5.22 -10.08 -4.49
C SER A 66 -5.72 -8.64 -4.57
N PHE A 67 -4.85 -7.66 -4.30
CA PHE A 67 -5.18 -6.23 -4.42
C PHE A 67 -5.58 -5.87 -5.85
N PHE A 68 -4.86 -6.40 -6.84
CA PHE A 68 -5.17 -6.22 -8.25
C PHE A 68 -6.56 -6.76 -8.61
N VAL A 69 -6.91 -7.97 -8.16
CA VAL A 69 -8.25 -8.56 -8.37
C VAL A 69 -9.35 -7.65 -7.80
N ILE A 70 -9.21 -7.19 -6.55
CA ILE A 70 -10.19 -6.30 -5.91
C ILE A 70 -10.30 -4.98 -6.66
N PHE A 71 -9.16 -4.38 -7.02
CA PHE A 71 -9.10 -3.13 -7.76
C PHE A 71 -9.80 -3.23 -9.12
N ILE A 72 -9.54 -4.30 -9.88
CA ILE A 72 -10.18 -4.52 -11.18
C ILE A 72 -11.67 -4.79 -11.05
N LEU A 73 -12.11 -5.54 -10.03
CA LEU A 73 -13.54 -5.75 -9.77
C LEU A 73 -14.26 -4.44 -9.47
N TYR A 74 -13.62 -3.52 -8.75
CA TYR A 74 -14.16 -2.19 -8.45
C TYR A 74 -14.11 -1.26 -9.67
N ALA A 75 -13.00 -1.22 -10.38
CA ALA A 75 -12.83 -0.42 -11.61
C ALA A 75 -13.86 -0.83 -12.67
N THR A 76 -14.07 -2.14 -12.83
CA THR A 76 -15.08 -2.68 -13.74
C THR A 76 -16.50 -2.29 -13.33
N PHE A 77 -16.79 -2.25 -12.03
CA PHE A 77 -18.09 -1.79 -11.54
C PHE A 77 -18.35 -0.33 -11.93
N ILE A 78 -17.39 0.56 -11.66
CA ILE A 78 -17.48 1.98 -12.06
C ILE A 78 -17.60 2.10 -13.58
N PHE A 79 -16.86 1.27 -14.32
CA PHE A 79 -16.85 1.31 -15.77
C PHE A 79 -18.20 0.92 -16.38
N ILE A 80 -18.80 -0.16 -15.88
CA ILE A 80 -20.16 -0.58 -16.26
C ILE A 80 -21.16 0.51 -15.86
N GLU A 81 -21.02 1.10 -14.67
CA GLU A 81 -21.88 2.17 -14.17
C GLU A 81 -21.84 3.42 -15.05
N ALA A 82 -20.65 3.83 -15.49
CA ALA A 82 -20.46 4.96 -16.39
C ALA A 82 -21.06 4.72 -17.78
N ARG A 83 -21.06 3.47 -18.26
CA ARG A 83 -21.56 3.07 -19.60
C ARG A 83 -22.99 2.55 -19.59
N LYS A 84 -23.71 2.59 -18.45
CA LYS A 84 -25.11 2.12 -18.34
C LYS A 84 -26.02 2.64 -19.46
N LYS A 85 -25.85 3.91 -19.87
CA LYS A 85 -26.62 4.54 -20.96
C LYS A 85 -26.33 3.93 -22.33
N GLU A 86 -25.05 3.72 -22.66
CA GLU A 86 -24.60 3.12 -23.91
C GLU A 86 -25.06 1.66 -24.02
N LEU A 87 -24.87 0.89 -22.93
CA LEU A 87 -25.32 -0.49 -22.85
C LEU A 87 -26.85 -0.61 -22.94
N GLY A 88 -27.58 0.34 -22.33
CA GLY A 88 -29.03 0.47 -22.45
C GLY A 88 -29.50 0.74 -23.88
N LEU A 89 -28.79 1.61 -24.60
CA LEU A 89 -29.08 1.92 -26.01
C LEU A 89 -28.87 0.69 -26.90
N TYR A 90 -27.77 -0.07 -26.72
CA TYR A 90 -27.55 -1.31 -27.47
C TYR A 90 -28.70 -2.30 -27.28
N MET A 91 -29.23 -2.42 -26.06
CA MET A 91 -30.37 -3.31 -25.79
C MET A 91 -31.67 -2.80 -26.43
N LEU A 92 -31.89 -1.48 -26.51
CA LEU A 92 -33.03 -0.89 -27.23
C LEU A 92 -32.93 -1.09 -28.75
N MET A 93 -31.72 -1.13 -29.30
CA MET A 93 -31.45 -1.44 -30.71
C MET A 93 -31.51 -2.94 -31.04
N GLY A 94 -31.96 -3.79 -30.11
CA GLY A 94 -32.15 -5.22 -30.33
C GLY A 94 -30.95 -6.11 -29.94
N ALA A 95 -29.90 -5.57 -29.30
CA ALA A 95 -28.81 -6.40 -28.80
C ALA A 95 -29.28 -7.25 -27.60
N THR A 96 -29.02 -8.56 -27.67
CA THR A 96 -29.26 -9.46 -26.54
C THR A 96 -28.28 -9.16 -25.40
N LYS A 97 -28.66 -9.49 -24.15
CA LYS A 97 -27.77 -9.37 -22.99
C LYS A 97 -26.45 -10.14 -23.19
N SER A 98 -26.51 -11.30 -23.85
CA SER A 98 -25.33 -12.11 -24.16
C SER A 98 -24.35 -11.39 -25.09
N ASN A 99 -24.85 -10.63 -26.08
CA ASN A 99 -24.00 -9.85 -26.97
C ASN A 99 -23.28 -8.73 -26.21
N VAL A 100 -23.99 -8.04 -25.30
CA VAL A 100 -23.42 -6.97 -24.47
C VAL A 100 -22.34 -7.52 -23.53
N ILE A 101 -22.60 -8.66 -22.90
CA ILE A 101 -21.62 -9.36 -22.06
C ILE A 101 -20.40 -9.78 -22.89
N GLY A 102 -20.61 -10.34 -24.08
CA GLY A 102 -19.53 -10.75 -24.99
C GLY A 102 -18.63 -9.58 -25.41
N VAL A 103 -19.19 -8.39 -25.63
CA VAL A 103 -18.41 -7.17 -25.89
C VAL A 103 -17.52 -6.83 -24.70
N ILE A 104 -18.09 -6.76 -23.49
CA ILE A 104 -17.35 -6.36 -22.29
C ILE A 104 -16.24 -7.38 -21.94
N MET A 105 -16.54 -8.68 -22.06
CA MET A 105 -15.53 -9.73 -21.86
C MET A 105 -14.38 -9.59 -22.87
N THR A 106 -14.70 -9.34 -24.13
CA THR A 106 -13.68 -9.16 -25.17
C THR A 106 -12.84 -7.91 -24.92
N GLU A 107 -13.46 -6.81 -24.47
CA GLU A 107 -12.75 -5.58 -24.09
C GLU A 107 -11.76 -5.85 -22.94
N GLN A 108 -12.20 -6.53 -21.88
CA GLN A 108 -11.34 -6.84 -20.73
C GLN A 108 -10.18 -7.77 -21.09
N ILE A 109 -10.44 -8.81 -21.88
CA ILE A 109 -9.40 -9.75 -22.32
C ILE A 109 -8.38 -9.06 -23.21
N LEU A 110 -8.83 -8.24 -24.19
CA LEU A 110 -7.92 -7.51 -25.06
C LEU A 110 -7.02 -6.55 -24.27
N ILE A 111 -7.61 -5.75 -23.38
CA ILE A 111 -6.84 -4.83 -22.55
C ILE A 111 -5.89 -5.61 -21.63
N GLY A 112 -6.33 -6.75 -21.10
CA GLY A 112 -5.52 -7.63 -20.26
C GLY A 112 -4.29 -8.17 -20.99
N ILE A 113 -4.46 -8.66 -22.22
CA ILE A 113 -3.34 -9.13 -23.07
C ILE A 113 -2.33 -8.01 -23.31
N PHE A 114 -2.80 -6.82 -23.73
CA PHE A 114 -1.90 -5.69 -23.94
C PHE A 114 -1.22 -5.27 -22.63
N ALA A 115 -1.95 -5.21 -21.51
CA ALA A 115 -1.39 -4.85 -20.22
C ALA A 115 -0.32 -5.85 -19.76
N ASN A 116 -0.48 -7.14 -20.07
CA ASN A 116 0.49 -8.17 -19.76
C ASN A 116 1.78 -7.99 -20.56
N ILE A 117 1.66 -7.76 -21.87
CA ILE A 117 2.81 -7.50 -22.75
C ILE A 117 3.55 -6.23 -22.33
N PHE A 118 2.83 -5.13 -22.11
CA PHE A 118 3.44 -3.85 -21.72
C PHE A 118 3.97 -3.88 -20.28
N GLY A 119 3.28 -4.54 -19.35
CA GLY A 119 3.69 -4.67 -17.96
C GLY A 119 4.98 -5.48 -17.81
N ILE A 120 5.07 -6.62 -18.50
CA ILE A 120 6.31 -7.41 -18.56
C ILE A 120 7.40 -6.65 -19.32
N GLY A 121 7.07 -5.99 -20.44
CA GLY A 121 8.03 -5.18 -21.19
C GLY A 121 8.65 -4.06 -20.36
N LEU A 122 7.82 -3.33 -19.59
CA LEU A 122 8.31 -2.36 -18.61
C LEU A 122 9.11 -3.05 -17.51
N GLY A 123 8.67 -4.21 -17.03
CA GLY A 123 9.39 -5.07 -16.10
C GLY A 123 10.82 -5.34 -16.52
N VAL A 124 11.01 -5.78 -17.77
CA VAL A 124 12.31 -6.08 -18.37
C VAL A 124 13.18 -4.84 -18.44
N ILE A 125 12.65 -3.69 -18.87
CA ILE A 125 13.41 -2.43 -18.97
C ILE A 125 13.90 -1.96 -17.59
N PHE A 126 13.04 -2.05 -16.58
CA PHE A 126 13.33 -1.57 -15.22
C PHE A 126 13.93 -2.66 -14.31
N LEU A 127 14.16 -3.89 -14.81
CA LEU A 127 14.62 -5.02 -14.01
C LEU A 127 15.98 -4.75 -13.37
N LYS A 128 16.90 -4.11 -14.13
CA LYS A 128 18.22 -3.72 -13.62
C LYS A 128 18.11 -2.76 -12.43
N LEU A 129 17.25 -1.75 -12.54
CA LEU A 129 17.00 -0.79 -11.46
C LEU A 129 16.42 -1.50 -10.24
N PHE A 130 15.50 -2.44 -10.47
CA PHE A 130 14.92 -3.21 -9.39
C PHE A 130 15.97 -4.07 -8.66
N PHE A 131 16.82 -4.81 -9.36
CA PHE A 131 17.89 -5.59 -8.74
C PHE A 131 18.95 -4.73 -8.04
N MET A 132 19.25 -3.54 -8.57
CA MET A 132 20.16 -2.60 -7.91
C MET A 132 19.59 -2.15 -6.55
N VAL A 133 18.34 -1.68 -6.53
CA VAL A 133 17.65 -1.25 -5.30
C VAL A 133 17.52 -2.44 -4.34
N PHE A 134 17.15 -3.61 -4.84
CA PHE A 134 17.00 -4.81 -4.03
C PHE A 134 18.31 -5.28 -3.41
N SER A 135 19.42 -5.23 -4.16
CA SER A 135 20.76 -5.56 -3.64
C SER A 135 21.21 -4.57 -2.57
N MET A 136 20.91 -3.28 -2.76
CA MET A 136 21.18 -2.23 -1.77
C MET A 136 20.39 -2.46 -0.48
N LEU A 137 19.11 -2.82 -0.58
CA LEU A 137 18.26 -3.12 0.58
C LEU A 137 18.73 -4.36 1.35
N LEU A 138 19.28 -5.38 0.66
CA LEU A 138 19.82 -6.58 1.28
C LEU A 138 21.30 -6.47 1.68
N GLN A 139 21.96 -5.34 1.43
CA GLN A 139 23.40 -5.12 1.68
C GLN A 139 24.28 -6.25 1.11
N LEU A 140 23.96 -6.74 -0.09
CA LEU A 140 24.74 -7.80 -0.72
C LEU A 140 26.13 -7.28 -1.15
N PRO A 141 27.21 -8.06 -0.95
CA PRO A 141 28.58 -7.63 -1.29
C PRO A 141 28.81 -7.46 -2.80
N LYS A 142 27.92 -8.01 -3.63
CA LYS A 142 27.94 -7.87 -5.08
C LYS A 142 26.52 -7.71 -5.60
N GLU A 143 26.36 -6.83 -6.59
CA GLU A 143 25.08 -6.64 -7.27
C GLU A 143 24.56 -7.96 -7.87
N LEU A 144 23.27 -8.23 -7.69
CA LEU A 144 22.61 -9.36 -8.35
C LEU A 144 22.70 -9.20 -9.87
N PRO A 145 23.28 -10.17 -10.59
CA PRO A 145 23.35 -10.09 -12.04
C PRO A 145 21.95 -10.09 -12.64
N VAL A 146 21.73 -9.28 -13.68
CA VAL A 146 20.43 -9.26 -14.36
C VAL A 146 20.31 -10.53 -15.21
N ILE A 147 19.57 -11.52 -14.71
CA ILE A 147 19.27 -12.75 -15.43
C ILE A 147 17.85 -12.68 -15.98
N PHE A 148 17.73 -12.83 -17.30
CA PHE A 148 16.45 -12.94 -17.98
C PHE A 148 15.97 -14.39 -17.95
N ASP A 149 15.20 -14.75 -16.93
CA ASP A 149 14.62 -16.09 -16.83
C ASP A 149 13.26 -16.18 -17.55
N VAL A 150 13.18 -17.05 -18.54
CA VAL A 150 11.95 -17.35 -19.31
C VAL A 150 10.83 -17.87 -18.39
N ARG A 151 11.17 -18.55 -17.29
CA ARG A 151 10.21 -19.05 -16.31
C ARG A 151 9.51 -17.91 -15.57
N ALA A 152 10.22 -16.82 -15.27
CA ALA A 152 9.63 -15.65 -14.62
C ALA A 152 8.63 -14.95 -15.56
N ILE A 153 9.01 -14.78 -16.84
CA ILE A 153 8.14 -14.20 -17.88
C ILE A 153 6.89 -15.08 -18.10
N GLY A 154 7.09 -16.38 -18.33
CA GLY A 154 5.98 -17.30 -18.56
C GLY A 154 5.06 -17.43 -17.36
N GLY A 155 5.64 -17.50 -16.15
CA GLY A 155 4.90 -17.59 -14.89
C GLY A 155 3.99 -16.39 -14.65
N THR A 156 4.50 -15.16 -14.82
CA THR A 156 3.68 -13.95 -14.66
C THR A 156 2.65 -13.81 -15.77
N PHE A 157 3.03 -14.09 -17.02
CA PHE A 157 2.10 -14.01 -18.14
C PHE A 157 0.89 -14.93 -17.93
N ILE A 158 1.13 -16.21 -17.61
CA ILE A 158 0.07 -17.19 -17.35
C ILE A 158 -0.77 -16.79 -16.14
N ALA A 159 -0.14 -16.40 -15.02
CA ALA A 159 -0.86 -16.02 -13.81
C ALA A 159 -1.83 -14.86 -14.06
N TYR A 160 -1.37 -13.78 -14.71
CA TYR A 160 -2.24 -12.64 -15.00
C TYR A 160 -3.25 -12.93 -16.10
N MET A 161 -2.94 -13.80 -17.07
CA MET A 161 -3.91 -14.22 -18.06
C MET A 161 -5.07 -14.99 -17.42
N VAL A 162 -4.78 -15.90 -16.49
CA VAL A 162 -5.80 -16.59 -15.69
C VAL A 162 -6.64 -15.59 -14.89
N VAL A 163 -5.99 -14.63 -14.23
CA VAL A 163 -6.68 -13.58 -13.48
C VAL A 163 -7.62 -12.76 -14.37
N PHE A 164 -7.19 -12.32 -15.56
CA PHE A 164 -8.05 -11.59 -16.50
C PHE A 164 -9.23 -12.41 -17.00
N VAL A 165 -9.05 -13.71 -17.26
CA VAL A 165 -10.13 -14.61 -17.66
C VAL A 165 -11.16 -14.75 -16.54
N VAL A 166 -10.70 -14.99 -15.30
CA VAL A 166 -11.57 -15.10 -14.12
C VAL A 166 -12.33 -13.79 -13.87
N LEU A 167 -11.65 -12.65 -13.95
CA LEU A 167 -12.25 -11.33 -13.78
C LEU A 167 -13.30 -11.02 -14.87
N SER A 168 -13.01 -11.39 -16.12
CA SER A 168 -13.96 -11.25 -17.23
C SER A 168 -15.22 -12.08 -17.00
N PHE A 169 -15.07 -13.31 -16.48
CA PHE A 169 -16.18 -14.18 -16.14
C PHE A 169 -17.02 -13.65 -14.96
N ILE A 170 -16.38 -13.18 -13.89
CA ILE A 170 -17.08 -12.56 -12.75
C ILE A 170 -17.86 -11.32 -13.21
N SER A 171 -17.26 -10.51 -14.10
CA SER A 171 -17.90 -9.33 -14.68
C SER A 171 -19.13 -9.70 -15.50
N ALA A 172 -19.05 -10.77 -16.29
CA ALA A 172 -20.17 -11.30 -17.06
C ALA A 172 -21.34 -11.72 -16.16
N LEU A 173 -21.08 -12.50 -15.11
CA LEU A 173 -22.09 -12.92 -14.13
C LEU A 173 -22.76 -11.72 -13.45
N ARG A 174 -21.98 -10.70 -13.11
CA ARG A 174 -22.50 -9.49 -12.49
C ARG A 174 -23.49 -8.76 -13.41
N ILE A 175 -23.14 -8.58 -14.69
CA ILE A 175 -24.00 -7.91 -15.67
C ILE A 175 -25.29 -8.70 -15.92
N TRP A 176 -25.20 -10.03 -15.98
CA TRP A 176 -26.35 -10.90 -16.18
C TRP A 176 -27.44 -10.66 -15.12
N ASN A 177 -27.02 -10.44 -13.87
CA ASN A 177 -27.92 -10.21 -12.73
C ASN A 177 -28.53 -8.79 -12.67
N ILE A 178 -28.08 -7.84 -13.50
CA ILE A 178 -28.64 -6.48 -13.51
C ILE A 178 -29.95 -6.47 -14.32
N LYS A 179 -31.07 -6.16 -13.65
CA LYS A 179 -32.37 -5.95 -14.31
C LYS A 179 -32.36 -4.63 -15.09
N ILE A 180 -32.61 -4.69 -16.39
CA ILE A 180 -32.67 -3.54 -17.34
C ILE A 180 -33.61 -2.42 -16.85
N ILE A 181 -34.74 -2.80 -16.25
CA ILE A 181 -35.71 -1.84 -15.68
C ILE A 181 -35.13 -1.02 -14.52
N ARG A 182 -34.20 -1.57 -13.73
CA ARG A 182 -33.56 -0.83 -12.64
C ARG A 182 -32.54 0.18 -13.18
N LEU A 183 -31.83 -0.17 -14.25
CA LEU A 183 -30.92 0.74 -14.98
C LEU A 183 -31.66 1.96 -15.53
N LEU A 184 -32.85 1.76 -16.14
CA LEU A 184 -33.63 2.85 -16.72
C LEU A 184 -34.39 3.69 -15.68
N LYS A 185 -34.80 3.09 -14.55
CA LYS A 185 -35.55 3.77 -13.49
C LYS A 185 -34.65 4.61 -12.56
N GLU A 186 -33.38 4.23 -12.42
CA GLU A 186 -32.36 4.98 -11.64
C GLU A 186 -32.09 6.39 -12.22
N PHE A 187 -32.46 6.64 -13.49
CA PHE A 187 -32.41 7.97 -14.11
C PHE A 187 -33.54 8.93 -13.68
N ARG A 188 -34.63 8.42 -13.11
CA ARG A 188 -35.81 9.23 -12.73
C ARG A 188 -35.88 9.57 -11.25
N THR A 189 -35.10 8.91 -10.40
CA THR A 189 -35.10 9.17 -8.96
C THR A 189 -33.98 10.12 -8.60
N ASP A 190 -34.33 11.37 -8.24
CA ASP A 190 -33.41 12.29 -7.57
C ASP A 190 -32.80 11.59 -6.36
N LYS A 191 -31.48 11.48 -6.33
CA LYS A 191 -30.75 10.93 -5.19
C LYS A 191 -31.03 11.83 -3.99
N LYS A 192 -31.82 11.34 -3.03
CA LYS A 192 -32.05 12.06 -1.76
C LYS A 192 -30.72 12.45 -1.16
N GLU A 193 -30.53 13.74 -0.92
CA GLU A 193 -29.32 14.25 -0.28
C GLU A 193 -29.09 13.51 1.05
N LYS A 194 -27.87 12.99 1.22
CA LYS A 194 -27.50 12.26 2.42
C LYS A 194 -27.41 13.26 3.57
N LYS A 195 -28.31 13.14 4.55
CA LYS A 195 -28.31 14.01 5.74
C LYS A 195 -27.03 13.76 6.55
N THR A 196 -26.29 14.83 6.81
CA THR A 196 -25.13 14.85 7.69
C THR A 196 -25.61 14.97 9.13
N SER A 197 -24.97 14.24 10.05
CA SER A 197 -25.26 14.33 11.49
C SER A 197 -24.06 14.96 12.18
N MET A 198 -24.31 16.05 12.92
CA MET A 198 -23.27 16.78 13.64
C MET A 198 -22.69 15.97 14.80
N TRP A 199 -23.49 15.09 15.42
CA TRP A 199 -23.03 14.23 16.51
C TRP A 199 -22.01 13.17 16.04
N LEU A 200 -22.25 12.58 14.86
CA LEU A 200 -21.32 11.63 14.25
C LEU A 200 -20.00 12.27 13.83
N CYS A 201 -20.00 13.56 13.48
CA CYS A 201 -18.79 14.33 13.22
C CYS A 201 -17.93 14.44 14.50
N ILE A 202 -18.52 14.89 15.61
CA ILE A 202 -17.82 15.03 16.90
C ILE A 202 -17.27 13.67 17.35
N PHE A 203 -18.08 12.62 17.23
CA PHE A 203 -17.64 11.26 17.55
C PHE A 203 -16.40 10.85 16.73
N GLY A 204 -16.38 11.11 15.42
CA GLY A 204 -15.24 10.79 14.55
C GLY A 204 -13.95 11.51 14.95
N PHE A 205 -14.03 12.82 15.22
CA PHE A 205 -12.86 13.59 15.65
C PHE A 205 -12.38 13.21 17.06
N SER A 206 -13.29 12.94 17.99
CA SER A 206 -12.93 12.45 19.33
C SER A 206 -12.25 11.08 19.25
N CYS A 207 -12.76 10.19 18.40
CA CYS A 207 -12.20 8.86 18.16
C CYS A 207 -10.75 8.94 17.63
N LEU A 208 -10.49 9.87 16.68
CA LEU A 208 -9.12 10.16 16.23
C LEU A 208 -8.24 10.72 17.35
N GLY A 209 -8.74 11.73 18.08
CA GLY A 209 -7.98 12.36 19.18
C GLY A 209 -7.57 11.36 20.27
N ILE A 210 -8.50 10.50 20.70
CA ILE A 210 -8.22 9.44 21.67
C ILE A 210 -7.25 8.41 21.07
N GLY A 211 -7.41 8.04 19.80
CA GLY A 211 -6.52 7.09 19.13
C GLY A 211 -5.07 7.58 19.11
N TYR A 212 -4.85 8.85 18.79
CA TYR A 212 -3.53 9.48 18.84
C TYR A 212 -3.00 9.64 20.27
N ALA A 213 -3.85 10.00 21.24
CA ALA A 213 -3.44 10.12 22.64
C ALA A 213 -2.98 8.76 23.22
N LEU A 214 -3.68 7.68 22.88
CA LEU A 214 -3.29 6.31 23.26
C LEU A 214 -2.00 5.88 22.56
N ALA A 215 -1.81 6.27 21.29
CA ALA A 215 -0.58 5.98 20.57
C ALA A 215 0.66 6.63 21.22
N LEU A 216 0.52 7.82 21.80
CA LEU A 216 1.61 8.51 22.51
C LEU A 216 1.96 7.88 23.87
N GLN A 217 1.06 7.12 24.46
CA GLN A 217 1.28 6.43 25.74
C GLN A 217 1.80 4.99 25.57
N ALA A 218 1.93 4.53 24.33
CA ALA A 218 2.38 3.19 24.04
C ALA A 218 3.90 3.07 24.28
N THR A 219 4.29 2.17 25.18
CA THR A 219 5.68 1.80 25.46
C THR A 219 5.96 0.41 24.88
N MET A 220 7.23 0.03 24.71
CA MET A 220 7.64 -1.29 24.20
C MET A 220 6.86 -2.51 24.77
N PRO A 221 6.64 -2.65 26.11
CA PRO A 221 5.92 -3.81 26.65
C PRO A 221 4.40 -3.76 26.43
N THR A 222 3.82 -2.59 26.18
CA THR A 222 2.36 -2.42 26.03
C THR A 222 1.93 -2.25 24.57
N ILE A 223 2.89 -2.23 23.64
CA ILE A 223 2.66 -1.91 22.22
C ILE A 223 1.65 -2.88 21.58
N ALA A 224 1.74 -4.18 21.88
CA ALA A 224 0.83 -5.19 21.33
C ALA A 224 -0.62 -5.02 21.83
N LEU A 225 -0.78 -4.54 23.07
CA LEU A 225 -2.08 -4.31 23.68
C LEU A 225 -2.75 -3.05 23.12
N TYR A 226 -1.99 -1.97 22.89
CA TYR A 226 -2.51 -0.72 22.33
C TYR A 226 -2.68 -0.77 20.80
N PHE A 227 -2.01 -1.69 20.10
CA PHE A 227 -2.07 -1.80 18.64
C PHE A 227 -3.50 -1.98 18.09
N PHE A 228 -4.26 -2.94 18.64
CA PHE A 228 -5.62 -3.22 18.18
C PHE A 228 -6.61 -2.07 18.49
N PRO A 229 -6.68 -1.56 19.74
CA PRO A 229 -7.56 -0.44 20.07
C PRO A 229 -7.28 0.81 19.25
N VAL A 230 -6.00 1.19 19.08
CA VAL A 230 -5.61 2.37 18.30
C VAL A 230 -5.99 2.19 16.84
N SER A 231 -5.71 1.03 16.24
CA SER A 231 -6.07 0.76 14.83
C SER A 231 -7.58 0.83 14.60
N ILE A 232 -8.39 0.28 15.51
CA ILE A 232 -9.86 0.33 15.43
C ILE A 232 -10.35 1.77 15.57
N LEU A 233 -9.85 2.53 16.55
CA LEU A 233 -10.22 3.93 16.77
C LEU A 233 -9.87 4.79 15.54
N VAL A 234 -8.67 4.64 14.99
CA VAL A 234 -8.26 5.41 13.81
C VAL A 234 -9.12 5.03 12.61
N PHE A 235 -9.39 3.74 12.37
CA PHE A 235 -10.23 3.31 11.25
C PHE A 235 -11.63 3.92 11.31
N PHE A 236 -12.33 3.80 12.45
CA PHE A 236 -13.66 4.38 12.61
C PHE A 236 -13.63 5.91 12.63
N GLY A 237 -12.66 6.50 13.31
CA GLY A 237 -12.46 7.95 13.39
C GLY A 237 -12.31 8.56 11.99
N THR A 238 -11.42 8.02 11.16
CA THR A 238 -11.21 8.47 9.78
C THR A 238 -12.48 8.27 8.94
N TYR A 239 -13.20 7.16 9.08
CA TYR A 239 -14.46 6.92 8.37
C TYR A 239 -15.52 7.98 8.68
N PHE A 240 -15.74 8.28 9.95
CA PHE A 240 -16.73 9.27 10.39
C PHE A 240 -16.29 10.70 10.05
N SER A 241 -14.99 11.03 10.17
CA SER A 241 -14.45 12.33 9.78
C SER A 241 -14.64 12.62 8.29
N PHE A 242 -14.40 11.65 7.39
CA PHE A 242 -14.62 11.87 5.97
C PHE A 242 -16.09 11.84 5.57
N THR A 243 -16.90 10.96 6.16
CA THR A 243 -18.32 10.81 5.78
C THR A 243 -19.20 11.93 6.32
N HIS A 244 -18.92 12.41 7.54
CA HIS A 244 -19.74 13.42 8.21
C HIS A 244 -18.96 14.70 8.49
N GLY A 245 -17.69 14.62 8.89
CA GLY A 245 -16.89 15.79 9.27
C GLY A 245 -16.64 16.76 8.12
N THR A 246 -16.14 16.29 6.98
CA THR A 246 -15.86 17.17 5.82
C THR A 246 -17.11 17.88 5.31
N ALA A 247 -18.23 17.18 5.25
CA ALA A 247 -19.51 17.74 4.82
C ALA A 247 -20.07 18.74 5.85
N GLN A 248 -19.91 18.48 7.15
CA GLN A 248 -20.31 19.39 8.23
C GLN A 248 -19.46 20.66 8.26
N ILE A 249 -18.14 20.56 8.04
CA ILE A 249 -17.25 21.72 7.91
C ILE A 249 -17.73 22.61 6.77
N LEU A 250 -18.13 22.02 5.64
CA LEU A 250 -18.67 22.79 4.52
C LEU A 250 -20.03 23.43 4.83
N GLU A 251 -20.90 22.77 5.60
CA GLU A 251 -22.15 23.38 6.09
C GLU A 251 -21.88 24.53 7.07
N MET A 252 -20.85 24.43 7.90
CA MET A 252 -20.41 25.52 8.79
C MET A 252 -19.89 26.72 7.98
N ILE A 253 -19.13 26.47 6.91
CA ILE A 253 -18.69 27.53 5.97
C ILE A 253 -19.90 28.16 5.26
N LYS A 254 -20.90 27.37 4.84
CA LYS A 254 -22.15 27.87 4.26
C LYS A 254 -22.95 28.75 5.23
N ARG A 255 -22.80 28.58 6.54
CA ARG A 255 -23.48 29.41 7.53
C ARG A 255 -22.95 30.85 7.56
N ASN A 256 -21.72 31.08 7.08
CA ASN A 256 -21.15 32.41 7.01
C ASN A 256 -21.62 33.15 5.75
N LYS A 257 -22.60 34.05 5.95
CA LYS A 257 -23.19 34.84 4.86
C LYS A 257 -22.14 35.64 4.08
N LYS A 258 -21.11 36.22 4.72
CA LYS A 258 -20.08 37.01 4.01
C LYS A 258 -19.37 36.20 2.92
N ILE A 259 -19.01 34.94 3.22
CA ILE A 259 -18.31 34.05 2.30
C ILE A 259 -19.25 33.58 1.19
N MET A 260 -20.50 33.21 1.53
CA MET A 260 -21.49 32.75 0.55
C MET A 260 -21.88 33.82 -0.47
N TYR A 261 -21.97 35.10 -0.09
CA TYR A 261 -22.36 36.17 -1.02
C TYR A 261 -21.21 36.68 -1.90
N THR A 262 -19.99 36.16 -1.74
CA THR A 262 -18.83 36.57 -2.54
C THR A 262 -18.65 35.64 -3.73
N TYR A 263 -18.63 36.18 -4.95
CA TYR A 263 -18.26 35.40 -6.14
C TYR A 263 -16.76 35.09 -6.12
N PRO A 264 -16.30 33.85 -6.42
CA PRO A 264 -17.05 32.67 -6.90
C PRO A 264 -17.44 31.64 -5.81
N TYR A 265 -17.27 31.97 -4.52
CA TYR A 265 -17.42 31.02 -3.41
C TYR A 265 -18.81 30.40 -3.27
N LEU A 266 -19.88 31.12 -3.65
CA LEU A 266 -21.25 30.59 -3.66
C LEU A 266 -21.36 29.28 -4.47
N PHE A 267 -20.76 29.28 -5.66
CA PHE A 267 -20.83 28.15 -6.57
C PHE A 267 -19.88 27.04 -6.13
N ILE A 268 -18.63 27.39 -5.82
CA ILE A 268 -17.59 26.43 -5.43
C ILE A 268 -18.00 25.65 -4.19
N VAL A 269 -18.46 26.34 -3.13
CA VAL A 269 -18.80 25.69 -1.86
C VAL A 269 -20.04 24.80 -1.99
N ASN A 270 -21.03 25.20 -2.80
CA ASN A 270 -22.21 24.36 -3.03
C ASN A 270 -21.86 23.10 -3.84
N GLN A 271 -21.08 23.23 -4.92
CA GLN A 271 -20.62 22.08 -5.69
C GLN A 271 -19.72 21.14 -4.87
N LEU A 272 -18.79 21.71 -4.10
CA LEU A 272 -17.89 20.94 -3.25
C LEU A 272 -18.66 20.20 -2.16
N SER A 273 -19.70 20.81 -1.58
CA SER A 273 -20.56 20.18 -0.55
C SER A 273 -21.26 18.95 -1.10
N HIS A 274 -21.85 19.07 -2.29
CA HIS A 274 -22.50 17.94 -2.95
C HIS A 274 -21.52 16.81 -3.25
N ARG A 275 -20.36 17.14 -3.85
CA ARG A 275 -19.32 16.17 -4.18
C ARG A 275 -18.75 15.46 -2.94
N MET A 276 -18.57 16.18 -1.83
CA MET A 276 -18.09 15.60 -0.56
C MET A 276 -19.12 14.64 0.04
N LYS A 277 -20.41 15.00 0.05
CA LYS A 277 -21.48 14.11 0.55
C LYS A 277 -21.62 12.83 -0.29
N GLU A 278 -21.46 12.94 -1.61
CA GLU A 278 -21.52 11.78 -2.51
C GLU A 278 -20.27 10.90 -2.45
N ASN A 279 -19.08 11.50 -2.38
CA ASN A 279 -17.80 10.79 -2.48
C ASN A 279 -17.07 10.61 -1.14
N GLY A 280 -17.68 10.92 0.01
CA GLY A 280 -17.02 10.83 1.32
C GLY A 280 -16.40 9.46 1.62
N ARG A 281 -17.03 8.37 1.18
CA ARG A 281 -16.47 7.00 1.28
C ARG A 281 -15.22 6.81 0.43
N PHE A 282 -15.18 7.42 -0.75
CA PHE A 282 -14.01 7.37 -1.62
C PHE A 282 -12.82 8.10 -0.98
N PHE A 283 -13.04 9.28 -0.40
CA PHE A 283 -11.98 10.00 0.34
C PHE A 283 -11.47 9.23 1.56
N PHE A 284 -12.37 8.58 2.32
CA PHE A 284 -11.98 7.68 3.40
C PHE A 284 -11.05 6.57 2.90
N LEU A 285 -11.45 5.85 1.84
CA LEU A 285 -10.65 4.77 1.28
C LEU A 285 -9.27 5.24 0.83
N MET A 286 -9.20 6.40 0.17
CA MET A 286 -7.94 7.00 -0.27
C MET A 286 -7.04 7.38 0.91
N SER A 287 -7.58 8.02 1.96
CA SER A 287 -6.80 8.36 3.15
C SER A 287 -6.31 7.11 3.87
N MET A 288 -7.17 6.10 4.05
CA MET A 288 -6.81 4.86 4.74
C MET A 288 -5.73 4.09 3.98
N ALA A 289 -5.80 4.06 2.65
CA ALA A 289 -4.75 3.47 1.81
C ALA A 289 -3.40 4.17 2.01
N THR A 290 -3.40 5.51 2.03
CA THR A 290 -2.17 6.28 2.28
C THR A 290 -1.64 6.04 3.70
N THR A 291 -2.50 6.02 4.71
CA THR A 291 -2.12 5.70 6.10
C THR A 291 -1.47 4.32 6.18
N PHE A 292 -2.08 3.30 5.57
CA PHE A 292 -1.51 1.95 5.56
C PHE A 292 -0.11 1.90 4.93
N VAL A 293 0.09 2.57 3.79
CA VAL A 293 1.39 2.63 3.12
C VAL A 293 2.43 3.34 3.99
N VAL A 294 2.08 4.48 4.59
CA VAL A 294 3.00 5.25 5.44
C VAL A 294 3.33 4.46 6.71
N THR A 295 2.34 3.85 7.36
CA THR A 295 2.56 3.04 8.56
C THR A 295 3.41 1.81 8.25
N ALA A 296 3.09 1.05 7.21
CA ALA A 296 3.88 -0.12 6.83
C ALA A 296 5.34 0.25 6.51
N THR A 297 5.56 1.31 5.73
CA THR A 297 6.91 1.78 5.39
C THR A 297 7.65 2.31 6.62
N GLY A 298 6.96 3.06 7.47
CA GLY A 298 7.50 3.58 8.72
C GLY A 298 7.87 2.48 9.71
N THR A 299 7.02 1.45 9.87
CA THR A 299 7.32 0.28 10.72
C THR A 299 8.53 -0.47 10.22
N VAL A 300 8.64 -0.71 8.91
CA VAL A 300 9.82 -1.36 8.32
C VAL A 300 11.08 -0.51 8.59
N PHE A 301 11.03 0.79 8.32
CA PHE A 301 12.15 1.69 8.55
C PHE A 301 12.59 1.70 10.02
N LEU A 302 11.65 1.90 10.95
CA LEU A 302 11.92 1.92 12.39
C LEU A 302 12.38 0.57 12.92
N TYR A 303 11.89 -0.54 12.37
CA TYR A 303 12.34 -1.87 12.74
C TYR A 303 13.79 -2.10 12.30
N PHE A 304 14.14 -1.74 11.06
CA PHE A 304 15.52 -1.87 10.58
C PHE A 304 16.48 -0.93 11.32
N SER A 305 16.12 0.34 11.51
CA SER A 305 16.96 1.30 12.24
C SER A 305 17.11 0.90 13.70
N GLY A 306 16.00 0.57 14.37
CA GLY A 306 16.01 0.17 15.78
C GLY A 306 16.76 -1.14 16.01
N THR A 307 16.66 -2.09 15.08
CA THR A 307 17.43 -3.34 15.16
C THR A 307 18.92 -3.05 14.98
N GLN A 308 19.31 -2.20 14.03
CA GLN A 308 20.72 -1.78 13.87
C GLN A 308 21.26 -1.13 15.15
N ASP A 309 20.50 -0.23 15.77
CA ASP A 309 20.91 0.41 17.03
C ASP A 309 21.03 -0.63 18.17
N MET A 310 20.06 -1.53 18.31
CA MET A 310 20.12 -2.62 19.30
C MET A 310 21.32 -3.56 19.10
N TRP A 311 21.71 -3.86 17.86
CA TRP A 311 22.90 -4.66 17.57
C TRP A 311 24.20 -3.88 17.80
N ARG A 312 24.20 -2.56 17.62
CA ARG A 312 25.36 -1.71 17.91
C ARG A 312 25.58 -1.54 19.41
N ASP A 313 24.50 -1.46 20.18
CA ASP A 313 24.54 -1.22 21.63
C ASP A 313 24.60 -2.52 22.46
N GLY A 314 24.05 -3.63 21.94
CA GLY A 314 23.93 -4.90 22.66
C GLY A 314 24.51 -6.12 21.94
N GLY A 315 25.16 -5.94 20.80
CA GLY A 315 25.82 -7.02 20.07
C GLY A 315 27.00 -7.61 20.84
N ALA A 316 27.29 -8.89 20.61
CA ALA A 316 28.49 -9.52 21.17
C ALA A 316 29.73 -8.88 20.54
N HIS A 317 30.33 -7.91 21.24
CA HIS A 317 31.62 -7.36 20.86
C HIS A 317 32.68 -8.48 21.00
N SER A 318 33.52 -8.65 19.98
CA SER A 318 34.62 -9.64 20.05
C SER A 318 35.56 -9.36 21.23
N PHE A 319 35.70 -8.08 21.59
CA PHE A 319 36.35 -7.63 22.82
C PHE A 319 35.59 -6.41 23.37
N SER A 320 35.27 -6.41 24.67
CA SER A 320 34.70 -5.27 25.38
C SER A 320 35.44 -5.04 26.69
N TYR A 321 35.82 -3.81 26.98
CA TYR A 321 36.36 -3.40 28.27
C TYR A 321 35.45 -2.33 28.87
N ILE A 322 35.15 -2.45 30.16
CA ILE A 322 34.30 -1.52 30.90
C ILE A 322 35.13 -0.91 32.02
N GLU A 323 35.30 0.40 31.95
CA GLU A 323 35.99 1.16 32.98
C GLU A 323 35.01 1.62 34.06
N LYS A 324 35.37 1.47 35.34
CA LYS A 324 34.53 1.87 36.48
C LYS A 324 35.26 2.91 37.32
N GLY A 325 34.89 4.18 37.18
CA GLY A 325 35.42 5.29 37.98
C GLY A 325 35.13 6.66 37.38
N VAL A 326 34.95 7.68 38.22
CA VAL A 326 34.61 9.07 37.78
C VAL A 326 35.87 9.86 37.36
N SER A 327 37.06 9.28 37.51
CA SER A 327 38.33 10.00 37.41
C SER A 327 39.46 9.23 36.74
N THR A 328 39.17 8.13 36.05
CA THR A 328 40.18 7.36 35.32
C THR A 328 40.03 7.71 33.83
N HIS A 329 41.08 8.26 33.24
CA HIS A 329 41.14 8.59 31.82
C HIS A 329 41.82 7.42 31.10
N GLU A 330 41.19 6.96 30.01
CA GLU A 330 41.66 6.00 29.00
C GLU A 330 42.95 5.24 29.39
N VAL A 331 42.80 4.14 30.13
CA VAL A 331 43.93 3.25 30.48
C VAL A 331 44.51 2.55 29.24
N PHE A 332 43.76 2.48 28.15
CA PHE A 332 44.21 1.99 26.85
C PHE A 332 44.03 3.08 25.79
N GLU A 333 45.15 3.62 25.28
CA GLU A 333 45.14 4.43 24.06
C GLU A 333 44.54 3.58 22.93
N LYS A 334 43.51 4.12 22.27
CA LYS A 334 42.84 3.49 21.14
C LYS A 334 43.87 2.99 20.10
N ASP A 335 44.86 3.81 19.79
CA ASP A 335 45.91 3.52 18.81
C ASP A 335 46.76 2.28 19.16
N ALA A 336 46.95 1.99 20.46
CA ALA A 336 47.72 0.82 20.90
C ALA A 336 46.93 -0.50 20.68
N VAL A 337 45.61 -0.45 20.84
CA VAL A 337 44.72 -1.60 20.57
C VAL A 337 44.62 -1.85 19.07
N GLU A 338 44.51 -0.79 18.27
CA GLU A 338 44.49 -0.86 16.81
C GLU A 338 45.80 -1.47 16.26
N GLN A 339 46.96 -1.05 16.76
CA GLN A 339 48.26 -1.62 16.38
C GLN A 339 48.39 -3.11 16.73
N LEU A 340 47.89 -3.52 17.90
CA LEU A 340 47.85 -4.93 18.29
C LEU A 340 46.97 -5.77 17.35
N LEU A 341 45.81 -5.26 16.97
CA LEU A 341 44.90 -5.94 16.05
C LEU A 341 45.52 -6.10 14.65
N HIS A 342 46.20 -5.07 14.15
CA HIS A 342 46.97 -5.16 12.90
C HIS A 342 48.12 -6.16 12.99
N GLN A 343 48.83 -6.24 14.13
CA GLN A 343 49.92 -7.20 14.34
C GLN A 343 49.43 -8.66 14.27
N TYR A 344 48.18 -8.93 14.70
CA TYR A 344 47.56 -10.25 14.63
C TYR A 344 46.74 -10.50 13.35
N GLY A 345 46.81 -9.59 12.36
CA GLY A 345 46.22 -9.77 11.03
C GLY A 345 44.75 -9.38 10.91
N TYR A 346 44.23 -8.55 11.82
CA TYR A 346 42.88 -7.99 11.73
C TYR A 346 42.95 -6.54 11.23
N ASP A 347 42.68 -6.32 9.95
CA ASP A 347 42.80 -5.00 9.30
C ASP A 347 41.50 -4.19 9.29
N ASP A 348 40.36 -4.80 9.60
CA ASP A 348 39.04 -4.16 9.52
C ASP A 348 38.31 -4.28 10.87
N PHE A 349 38.31 -3.20 11.65
CA PHE A 349 37.66 -3.13 12.95
C PHE A 349 36.97 -1.77 13.15
N GLN A 350 35.84 -1.78 13.88
CA GLN A 350 35.12 -0.57 14.24
C GLN A 350 35.16 -0.40 15.77
N SER A 351 35.71 0.72 16.22
CA SER A 351 35.71 1.11 17.64
C SER A 351 34.43 1.89 17.97
N MET A 352 33.79 1.57 19.09
CA MET A 352 32.68 2.36 19.63
C MET A 352 32.89 2.57 21.13
N SER A 353 32.84 3.81 21.59
CA SER A 353 32.94 4.14 23.01
C SER A 353 31.58 4.59 23.54
N PHE A 354 31.20 4.03 24.68
CA PHE A 354 29.96 4.36 25.38
C PHE A 354 30.32 4.94 26.76
N VAL A 355 29.82 6.14 27.05
CA VAL A 355 29.96 6.77 28.38
C VAL A 355 28.59 6.76 29.03
N GLY A 356 28.40 5.90 30.02
CA GLY A 356 27.14 5.75 30.77
C GLY A 356 27.37 5.73 32.27
N VAL A 357 26.34 6.12 33.04
CA VAL A 357 26.34 6.07 34.50
C VAL A 357 25.50 4.87 34.94
N TYR A 358 26.10 3.93 35.69
CA TYR A 358 25.34 2.83 36.30
C TYR A 358 24.39 3.40 37.38
N ALA A 359 23.07 3.29 37.17
CA ALA A 359 22.07 3.55 38.20
C ALA A 359 21.56 2.22 38.77
N SER A 360 21.92 1.91 40.02
CA SER A 360 21.33 0.78 40.75
C SER A 360 20.01 1.21 41.36
N PHE A 361 18.90 0.61 40.95
CA PHE A 361 17.62 0.78 41.65
C PHE A 361 17.46 -0.35 42.67
N GLN A 362 17.39 -0.02 43.96
CA GLN A 362 16.99 -0.98 44.98
C GLN A 362 15.46 -1.16 44.93
N SER A 363 15.01 -2.27 44.36
CA SER A 363 13.65 -2.76 44.59
C SER A 363 13.53 -3.21 46.06
N ASN A 364 12.39 -2.93 46.69
CA ASN A 364 12.13 -3.19 48.12
C ASN A 364 12.05 -4.70 48.49
N LYS A 365 12.57 -5.56 47.63
CA LYS A 365 12.73 -7.02 47.81
C LYS A 365 14.16 -7.44 47.43
N GLY A 366 15.18 -6.87 48.06
CA GLY A 366 16.52 -7.49 48.24
C GLY A 366 17.32 -8.01 47.02
N GLU A 367 16.80 -7.93 45.79
CA GLU A 367 17.41 -8.46 44.58
C GLU A 367 17.77 -7.29 43.68
N THR A 368 19.08 -7.11 43.48
CA THR A 368 19.66 -6.10 42.61
C THR A 368 19.57 -6.62 41.17
N GLU A 369 18.52 -6.28 40.44
CA GLU A 369 18.52 -6.47 38.98
C GLU A 369 19.29 -5.32 38.32
N VAL A 370 20.35 -5.68 37.59
CA VAL A 370 21.15 -4.76 36.80
C VAL A 370 20.55 -4.70 35.40
N ALA A 371 19.90 -3.59 35.06
CA ALA A 371 19.42 -3.33 33.71
C ALA A 371 20.23 -2.18 33.08
N PRO A 372 20.69 -2.32 31.82
CA PRO A 372 21.32 -1.21 31.09
C PRO A 372 20.27 -0.18 30.66
N LEU A 373 20.62 1.12 30.74
CA LEU A 373 19.89 2.25 30.17
C LEU A 373 20.68 2.85 29.00
#